data_AF-A0A1B8F2N0-F1
#
_entry.id   AF-A0A1B8F2N0-F1
#
_cell.length_a   1.000
_cell.length_b   1.000
_cell.length_c   1.000
_cell.angle_alpha   90.00
_cell.angle_beta   90.00
_cell.angle_gamma   90.00
#
_symmetry.space_group_name_H-M   'P 1'
#
loop_
_entity.id
_entity.type
_entity.pdbx_description
1 polymer ?
#
loop_
_entity_poly.entity_id
_entity_poly.type
_entity_poly.pdbx_seq_one_letter_code
_entity_poly.pdbx_strand_id
1 'polypeptide(L)'
;MATSQPRIPSQHGTLEYLRLQYDNAISSGVKRPLLFPQVFFSLAILAGFLLIDHRHNRFLYQLRWPVWFAIIAVEVSNIRHRISVDPAVSYVSGVASAYVIVWSTMWLVFESPQFTAVRIERRRKELQNGIRAASGDTTQERSETTEYKMNGNGHSLKQQNGHDSALPTTEKNLADTKDSNAEWEYFWQPYPDVFRERLVWVLDLIFSFRGRGWNFSIPTNPALPEYVAASLGETVSGPGKEVLTSRTGIKCFQTRKELARYVISRFILCYLILDVCKFQIIHDPFFRTGNESLPAPAYLENLPPFVITRIRRNTLVLSLVTFIQFHALLVPIVASLLLGPRVLGIRGEPWMYATTWGCPSTILDKGLGGFWGSWWHQIFRAGFTAPTNYLIRKGWLPSNGIASQLVGIAVAFIISGAMHTTGSFMQVLPTHPERQLTFFLLQLVAVMVQTSFCAALRPWIERLPVWLRRTGNAIFTYLWLYATCPLFMNDMSAGGTWLYEPVMVSPFRWLGLGPRGYGWWTWAHVEIGWYQGKNWWESGIGGL
;
A
#
# COMPACT_ATOMS: atom_id res chain seq x y z
N MET A 1 19.66 -44.55 30.74
CA MET A 1 18.45 -43.84 30.28
C MET A 1 18.88 -42.85 29.22
N ALA A 2 18.68 -43.17 27.94
CA ALA A 2 18.95 -42.23 26.85
C ALA A 2 17.91 -41.12 26.94
N THR A 3 18.33 -39.93 27.37
CA THR A 3 17.54 -38.70 27.25
C THR A 3 17.29 -38.48 25.78
N SER A 4 16.12 -38.90 25.28
CA SER A 4 15.67 -38.59 23.93
C SER A 4 15.67 -37.08 23.80
N GLN A 5 16.62 -36.52 23.05
CA GLN A 5 16.54 -35.11 22.69
C GLN A 5 15.16 -34.86 22.08
N PRO A 6 14.47 -33.76 22.45
CA PRO A 6 13.18 -33.44 21.87
C PRO A 6 13.33 -33.43 20.35
N ARG A 7 12.59 -34.32 19.68
CA ARG A 7 12.69 -34.52 18.25
C ARG A 7 12.23 -33.23 17.56
N ILE A 8 13.19 -32.47 17.05
CA ILE A 8 12.90 -31.26 16.27
C ILE A 8 12.06 -31.72 15.07
N PRO A 9 10.81 -31.25 14.92
CA PRO A 9 9.95 -31.69 13.83
C PRO A 9 10.62 -31.35 12.50
N SER A 10 10.42 -32.17 11.47
CA SER A 10 10.80 -31.81 10.11
C SER A 10 9.86 -30.71 9.58
N GLN A 11 10.22 -30.03 8.49
CA GLN A 11 9.27 -29.05 7.89
C GLN A 11 7.95 -29.73 7.53
N HIS A 12 8.01 -30.93 6.98
CA HIS A 12 6.84 -31.74 6.65
C HIS A 12 5.99 -32.02 7.90
N GLY A 13 6.60 -32.51 8.97
CA GLY A 13 5.88 -32.78 10.22
C GLY A 13 5.28 -31.52 10.85
N THR A 14 5.92 -30.35 10.70
CA THR A 14 5.33 -29.08 11.13
C THR A 14 4.10 -28.70 10.31
N LEU A 15 4.15 -28.86 8.97
CA LEU A 15 3.01 -28.58 8.09
C LEU A 15 1.84 -29.54 8.35
N GLU A 16 2.11 -30.84 8.56
CA GLU A 16 1.08 -31.82 8.92
C GLU A 16 0.45 -31.50 10.27
N TYR A 17 1.26 -31.19 11.27
CA TYR A 17 0.75 -30.76 12.58
C TYR A 17 -0.15 -29.53 12.46
N LEU A 18 0.24 -28.55 11.64
CA LEU A 18 -0.53 -27.34 11.42
C LEU A 18 -1.88 -27.63 10.78
N ARG A 19 -1.91 -28.48 9.75
CA ARG A 19 -3.16 -28.93 9.11
C ARG A 19 -4.06 -29.63 10.12
N LEU A 20 -3.52 -30.55 10.92
CA LEU A 20 -4.29 -31.21 11.97
C LEU A 20 -4.89 -30.23 12.98
N GLN A 21 -4.15 -29.19 13.37
CA GLN A 21 -4.68 -28.14 14.26
C GLN A 21 -5.77 -27.32 13.60
N TYR A 22 -5.61 -26.99 12.32
CA TYR A 22 -6.64 -26.31 11.53
C TYR A 22 -7.91 -27.17 11.42
N ASP A 23 -7.79 -28.42 10.98
CA ASP A 23 -8.91 -29.36 10.80
C ASP A 23 -9.67 -29.59 12.12
N ASN A 24 -8.94 -29.75 13.22
CA ASN A 24 -9.53 -29.87 14.54
C ASN A 24 -10.30 -28.58 14.92
N ALA A 25 -9.72 -27.41 14.70
CA ALA A 25 -10.38 -26.14 15.01
C ALA A 25 -11.65 -25.90 14.17
N ILE A 26 -11.66 -26.33 12.89
CA ILE A 26 -12.84 -26.24 12.02
C ILE A 26 -13.90 -27.28 12.39
N SER A 27 -13.51 -28.55 12.55
CA SER A 27 -14.45 -29.66 12.84
C SER A 27 -15.09 -29.56 14.23
N SER A 28 -14.36 -29.06 15.23
CA SER A 28 -14.90 -28.76 16.57
C SER A 28 -15.81 -27.53 16.59
N GLY A 29 -15.83 -26.72 15.54
CA GLY A 29 -16.60 -25.48 15.44
C GLY A 29 -16.03 -24.32 16.27
N VAL A 30 -14.83 -24.47 16.85
CA VAL A 30 -14.14 -23.39 17.58
C VAL A 30 -13.74 -22.26 16.62
N LYS A 31 -13.32 -22.62 15.41
CA LYS A 31 -12.98 -21.71 14.33
C LYS A 31 -13.77 -22.05 13.07
N ARG A 32 -13.73 -21.14 12.11
CA ARG A 32 -14.35 -21.21 10.79
C ARG A 32 -13.27 -20.93 9.74
N PRO A 33 -13.41 -21.49 8.54
CA PRO A 33 -12.47 -21.19 7.48
C PRO A 33 -12.61 -19.73 7.03
N LEU A 34 -11.47 -19.19 6.61
CA LEU A 34 -11.37 -17.92 5.92
C LEU A 34 -11.75 -18.15 4.44
N LEU A 35 -12.85 -17.55 4.01
CA LEU A 35 -13.46 -17.85 2.71
C LEU A 35 -13.71 -16.60 1.87
N PHE A 36 -13.50 -16.73 0.57
CA PHE A 36 -13.96 -15.79 -0.44
C PHE A 36 -15.39 -16.15 -0.91
N PRO A 37 -16.30 -15.18 -1.08
CA PRO A 37 -16.11 -13.73 -0.94
C PRO A 37 -16.35 -13.18 0.47
N GLN A 38 -16.60 -14.01 1.49
CA GLN A 38 -16.99 -13.56 2.84
C GLN A 38 -15.99 -12.59 3.47
N VAL A 39 -14.70 -12.76 3.22
CA VAL A 39 -13.65 -11.84 3.71
C VAL A 39 -13.83 -10.40 3.22
N PHE A 40 -14.58 -10.18 2.14
CA PHE A 40 -14.88 -8.85 1.60
C PHE A 40 -16.20 -8.27 2.09
N PHE A 41 -16.93 -8.95 2.99
CA PHE A 41 -18.27 -8.54 3.38
C PHE A 41 -18.33 -7.14 4.00
N SER A 42 -17.39 -6.77 4.88
CA SER A 42 -17.33 -5.42 5.44
C SER A 42 -17.03 -4.35 4.41
N LEU A 43 -16.19 -4.66 3.42
CA LEU A 43 -15.93 -3.75 2.29
C LEU A 43 -17.16 -3.62 1.39
N ALA A 44 -17.94 -4.69 1.23
CA ALA A 44 -19.23 -4.64 0.54
C ALA A 44 -20.27 -3.80 1.31
N ILE A 45 -20.31 -3.89 2.64
CA ILE A 45 -21.15 -3.02 3.50
C ILE A 45 -20.74 -1.56 3.32
N LEU A 46 -19.45 -1.26 3.40
CA LEU A 46 -18.93 0.10 3.20
C LEU A 46 -19.27 0.62 1.80
N ALA A 47 -19.05 -0.17 0.76
CA ALA A 47 -19.40 0.18 -0.62
C ALA A 47 -20.90 0.41 -0.78
N GLY A 48 -21.73 -0.49 -0.24
CA GLY A 48 -23.19 -0.40 -0.28
C GLY A 48 -23.70 0.90 0.34
N PHE A 49 -23.16 1.30 1.49
CA PHE A 49 -23.51 2.57 2.11
C PHE A 49 -23.06 3.77 1.26
N LEU A 50 -21.83 3.75 0.74
CA LEU A 50 -21.29 4.85 -0.07
C LEU A 50 -21.93 4.97 -1.46
N LEU A 51 -22.60 3.94 -1.95
CA LEU A 51 -23.42 3.96 -3.17
C LEU A 51 -24.73 4.72 -3.00
N ILE A 52 -25.26 4.76 -1.77
CA ILE A 52 -26.48 5.50 -1.43
C ILE A 52 -26.11 6.98 -1.32
N ASP A 53 -26.65 7.82 -2.22
CA ASP A 53 -26.46 9.26 -2.15
C ASP A 53 -27.19 9.80 -0.91
N HIS A 54 -26.40 10.25 0.07
CA HIS A 54 -26.91 10.81 1.32
C HIS A 54 -26.63 12.30 1.45
N ARG A 55 -26.20 12.98 0.37
CA ARG A 55 -25.87 14.42 0.39
C ARG A 55 -27.07 15.30 0.74
N HIS A 56 -28.25 14.88 0.31
CA HIS A 56 -29.50 15.64 0.45
C HIS A 56 -30.40 15.12 1.58
N ASN A 57 -29.98 14.10 2.34
CA ASN A 57 -30.81 13.47 3.36
C ASN A 57 -30.03 13.22 4.65
N ARG A 58 -30.33 14.03 5.68
CA ARG A 58 -29.69 13.95 6.99
C ARG A 58 -29.91 12.59 7.66
N PHE A 59 -31.07 11.97 7.51
CA PHE A 59 -31.35 10.66 8.09
C PHE A 59 -30.45 9.60 7.46
N LEU A 60 -30.37 9.55 6.13
CA LEU A 60 -29.48 8.61 5.42
C LEU A 60 -28.02 8.84 5.80
N TYR A 61 -27.58 10.09 5.96
CA TYR A 61 -26.22 10.37 6.41
C TYR A 61 -25.95 9.83 7.82
N GLN A 62 -26.91 9.90 8.75
CA GLN A 62 -26.72 9.34 10.11
C GLN A 62 -26.64 7.82 10.13
N LEU A 63 -27.12 7.12 9.09
CA LEU A 63 -26.96 5.66 8.98
C LEU A 63 -25.49 5.21 8.90
N ARG A 64 -24.55 6.14 8.68
CA ARG A 64 -23.10 5.85 8.77
C ARG A 64 -22.71 5.25 10.13
N TRP A 65 -23.38 5.61 11.22
CA TRP A 65 -23.08 5.08 12.56
C TRP A 65 -23.43 3.61 12.70
N PRO A 66 -24.69 3.16 12.47
CA PRO A 66 -24.99 1.73 12.50
C PRO A 66 -24.21 0.94 11.45
N VAL A 67 -23.94 1.50 10.27
CA VAL A 67 -23.08 0.86 9.25
C VAL A 67 -21.66 0.66 9.77
N TRP A 68 -21.07 1.67 10.39
CA TRP A 68 -19.74 1.60 10.98
C TRP A 68 -19.67 0.56 12.11
N PHE A 69 -20.66 0.53 13.01
CA PHE A 69 -20.75 -0.50 14.05
C PHE A 69 -20.91 -1.91 13.46
N ALA A 70 -21.68 -2.06 12.38
CA ALA A 70 -21.82 -3.33 11.69
C ALA A 70 -20.50 -3.81 11.08
N ILE A 71 -19.73 -2.92 10.44
CA ILE A 71 -18.39 -3.22 9.91
C ILE A 71 -17.46 -3.68 11.04
N ILE A 72 -17.44 -2.96 12.17
CA ILE A 72 -16.64 -3.37 13.34
C ILE A 72 -17.07 -4.75 13.84
N ALA A 73 -18.37 -5.00 13.97
CA ALA A 73 -18.87 -6.29 14.45
C ALA A 73 -18.47 -7.45 13.51
N VAL A 74 -18.57 -7.25 12.19
CA VAL A 74 -18.14 -8.23 11.19
C VAL A 74 -16.63 -8.49 11.29
N GLU A 75 -15.81 -7.44 11.34
CA GLU A 75 -14.35 -7.61 11.41
C GLU A 75 -13.89 -8.22 12.74
N VAL A 76 -14.51 -7.85 13.86
CA VAL A 76 -14.25 -8.49 15.15
C VAL A 76 -14.65 -9.96 15.12
N SER A 77 -15.77 -10.30 14.47
CA SER A 77 -16.17 -11.69 14.26
C SER A 77 -15.18 -12.45 13.38
N ASN A 78 -14.68 -11.83 12.30
CA ASN A 78 -13.64 -12.41 11.44
C ASN A 78 -12.37 -12.70 12.24
N ILE A 79 -11.89 -11.72 13.02
CA ILE A 79 -10.69 -11.86 13.86
C ILE A 79 -10.86 -12.98 14.90
N ARG A 80 -12.03 -13.07 15.54
CA ARG A 80 -12.29 -14.08 16.59
C ARG A 80 -12.43 -15.48 16.04
N HIS A 81 -13.12 -15.62 14.91
CA HIS A 81 -13.64 -16.92 14.50
C HIS A 81 -13.03 -17.46 13.22
N ARG A 82 -12.36 -16.66 12.38
CA ARG A 82 -11.85 -17.14 11.09
C ARG A 82 -10.35 -17.36 11.10
N ILE A 83 -9.92 -18.44 10.46
CA ILE A 83 -8.51 -18.78 10.22
C ILE A 83 -8.37 -19.42 8.83
N SER A 84 -7.18 -19.40 8.27
CA SER A 84 -6.80 -20.10 7.04
C SER A 84 -5.84 -21.24 7.39
N VAL A 85 -5.91 -22.33 6.63
CA VAL A 85 -4.92 -23.42 6.69
C VAL A 85 -3.51 -22.90 6.44
N ASP A 86 -3.38 -21.83 5.66
CA ASP A 86 -2.13 -21.10 5.50
C ASP A 86 -1.97 -20.03 6.61
N PRO A 87 -0.94 -20.13 7.47
CA PRO A 87 -0.76 -19.20 8.59
C PRO A 87 -0.42 -17.78 8.16
N ALA A 88 0.27 -17.59 7.02
CA ALA A 88 0.58 -16.26 6.53
C ALA A 88 -0.67 -15.57 6.00
N VAL A 89 -1.55 -16.31 5.30
CA VAL A 89 -2.86 -15.80 4.88
C VAL A 89 -3.69 -15.40 6.10
N SER A 90 -3.71 -16.22 7.15
CA SER A 90 -4.35 -15.87 8.43
C SER A 90 -3.81 -14.57 9.02
N TYR A 91 -2.48 -14.43 9.08
CA TYR A 91 -1.83 -13.24 9.60
C TYR A 91 -2.18 -11.98 8.79
N VAL A 92 -2.07 -12.07 7.46
CA VAL A 92 -2.40 -10.96 6.56
C VAL A 92 -3.88 -10.60 6.65
N SER A 93 -4.77 -11.58 6.80
CA SER A 93 -6.20 -11.32 7.02
C SER A 93 -6.47 -10.60 8.33
N GLY A 94 -5.77 -10.92 9.42
CA GLY A 94 -5.90 -10.17 10.68
C GLY A 94 -5.44 -8.73 10.56
N VAL A 95 -4.32 -8.49 9.88
CA VAL A 95 -3.84 -7.14 9.55
C VAL A 95 -4.87 -6.40 8.69
N ALA A 96 -5.42 -7.07 7.67
CA ALA A 96 -6.42 -6.50 6.77
C ALA A 96 -7.73 -6.16 7.50
N SER A 97 -8.25 -7.05 8.35
CA SER A 97 -9.46 -6.83 9.14
C SER A 97 -9.35 -5.60 10.05
N ALA A 98 -8.24 -5.46 10.78
CA ALA A 98 -7.99 -4.27 11.58
C ALA A 98 -7.86 -3.01 10.72
N TYR A 99 -7.21 -3.11 9.55
CA TYR A 99 -7.13 -1.97 8.64
C TYR A 99 -8.48 -1.60 8.02
N VAL A 100 -9.37 -2.55 7.73
CA VAL A 100 -10.74 -2.27 7.25
C VAL A 100 -11.53 -1.47 8.29
N ILE A 101 -11.35 -1.77 9.60
CA ILE A 101 -11.90 -0.95 10.68
C ILE A 101 -11.33 0.48 10.62
N VAL A 102 -10.01 0.64 10.49
CA VAL A 102 -9.36 1.96 10.39
C VAL A 102 -9.86 2.73 9.16
N TRP A 103 -9.93 2.05 8.01
CA TRP A 103 -10.31 2.63 6.72
C TRP A 103 -11.78 3.05 6.68
N SER A 104 -12.67 2.20 7.19
CA SER A 104 -14.09 2.55 7.35
C SER A 104 -14.29 3.67 8.37
N THR A 105 -13.52 3.71 9.46
CA THR A 105 -13.57 4.81 10.43
C THR A 105 -13.14 6.12 9.79
N MET A 106 -12.07 6.12 8.99
CA MET A 106 -11.66 7.29 8.21
C MET A 106 -12.81 7.81 7.35
N TRP A 107 -13.44 6.95 6.54
CA TRP A 107 -14.47 7.39 5.61
C TRP A 107 -15.82 7.74 6.24
N LEU A 108 -16.24 7.02 7.28
CA LEU A 108 -17.56 7.19 7.88
C LEU A 108 -17.56 8.21 9.02
N VAL A 109 -16.43 8.40 9.71
CA VAL A 109 -16.35 9.25 10.91
C VAL A 109 -15.52 10.51 10.66
N PHE A 110 -14.28 10.35 10.18
CA PHE A 110 -13.32 11.46 10.10
C PHE A 110 -13.45 12.30 8.83
N GLU A 111 -13.91 11.68 7.75
CA GLU A 111 -14.11 12.31 6.45
C GLU A 111 -15.58 12.28 6.04
N SER A 112 -15.89 12.88 4.90
CA SER A 112 -17.23 12.91 4.32
C SER A 112 -17.12 12.76 2.80
N PRO A 113 -16.79 11.55 2.31
CA PRO A 113 -16.28 11.37 0.96
C PRO A 113 -17.25 11.82 -0.14
N GLN A 114 -18.56 11.68 0.04
CA GLN A 114 -19.53 12.15 -0.97
C GLN A 114 -19.56 13.68 -1.14
N PHE A 115 -19.08 14.43 -0.14
CA PHE A 115 -19.09 15.89 -0.14
C PHE A 115 -17.74 16.47 -0.52
N THR A 116 -16.65 15.82 -0.11
CA THR A 116 -15.30 16.41 -0.18
C THR A 116 -14.33 15.64 -1.06
N ALA A 117 -14.53 14.34 -1.29
CA ALA A 117 -13.59 13.56 -2.07
C ALA A 117 -13.81 13.82 -3.56
N VAL A 118 -12.72 14.08 -4.27
CA VAL A 118 -12.70 14.20 -5.72
C VAL A 118 -11.56 13.35 -6.26
N ARG A 119 -11.78 12.74 -7.42
CA ARG A 119 -10.77 11.93 -8.12
C ARG A 119 -10.46 12.51 -9.47
N ILE A 120 -9.26 12.27 -9.98
CA ILE A 120 -8.90 12.64 -11.34
C ILE A 120 -9.62 11.68 -12.29
N GLU A 121 -10.33 12.25 -13.26
CA GLU A 121 -10.88 11.54 -14.40
C GLU A 121 -10.52 12.27 -15.71
N ARG A 122 -10.68 11.62 -16.87
CA ARG A 122 -10.42 12.24 -18.17
C ARG A 122 -11.64 12.15 -19.08
N ARG A 123 -11.81 13.17 -19.91
CA ARG A 123 -12.78 13.19 -21.02
C ARG A 123 -12.09 13.61 -22.30
N ARG A 124 -12.66 13.25 -23.45
CA ARG A 124 -12.16 13.75 -24.74
C ARG A 124 -12.52 15.23 -24.83
N LYS A 125 -11.59 16.10 -25.21
CA LYS A 125 -11.94 17.46 -25.59
C LYS A 125 -12.88 17.37 -26.79
N GLU A 126 -14.05 17.99 -26.70
CA GLU A 126 -14.87 18.21 -27.88
C GLU A 126 -14.07 19.14 -28.79
N LEU A 127 -13.79 18.70 -30.03
CA LEU A 127 -13.27 19.60 -31.05
C LEU A 127 -14.35 20.67 -31.25
N GLN A 128 -14.11 21.88 -30.77
CA GLN A 128 -14.86 23.04 -31.24
C GLN A 128 -14.55 23.22 -32.73
N ASN A 129 -15.28 22.49 -33.57
CA ASN A 129 -15.37 22.81 -34.97
C ASN A 129 -16.12 24.14 -35.07
N GLY A 130 -15.35 25.21 -35.27
CA GLY A 130 -15.87 26.48 -35.76
C GLY A 130 -16.51 26.27 -37.13
N ILE A 131 -17.81 25.99 -37.13
CA ILE A 131 -18.71 26.26 -38.24
C ILE A 131 -19.96 26.90 -37.64
N ARG A 132 -19.85 28.20 -37.31
CA ARG A 132 -21.01 29.08 -37.43
C ARG A 132 -21.18 29.33 -38.92
N ALA A 133 -21.92 28.44 -39.58
CA ALA A 133 -22.43 28.71 -40.91
C ALA A 133 -23.38 29.91 -40.78
N ALA A 134 -23.04 30.98 -41.48
CA ALA A 134 -23.96 32.04 -41.80
C ALA A 134 -25.09 31.45 -42.66
N SER A 135 -26.33 31.55 -42.18
CA SER A 135 -27.48 31.84 -43.03
C SER A 135 -28.50 32.53 -42.15
N GLY A 136 -28.88 33.73 -42.57
CA GLY A 136 -29.68 34.66 -41.78
C GLY A 136 -31.14 34.24 -41.71
N ASP A 137 -31.81 34.74 -40.67
CA ASP A 137 -33.02 35.48 -40.94
C ASP A 137 -33.21 36.61 -39.93
N THR A 138 -33.95 37.60 -40.39
CA THR A 138 -33.94 38.99 -39.94
C THR A 138 -35.07 39.21 -38.94
N THR A 139 -34.83 39.79 -37.76
CA THR A 139 -35.79 40.73 -37.13
C THR A 139 -35.16 41.56 -36.02
N GLN A 140 -35.44 42.86 -36.08
CA GLN A 140 -35.02 43.94 -35.18
C GLN A 140 -35.57 43.81 -33.75
N GLU A 141 -34.84 44.33 -32.77
CA GLU A 141 -35.22 45.45 -31.85
C GLU A 141 -34.24 45.46 -30.65
N ARG A 142 -33.32 46.44 -30.59
CA ARG A 142 -33.39 47.70 -29.80
C ARG A 142 -33.25 47.50 -28.27
N SER A 143 -32.08 47.83 -27.72
CA SER A 143 -31.84 49.02 -26.85
C SER A 143 -30.60 48.87 -25.96
N GLU A 144 -29.82 49.96 -25.96
CA GLU A 144 -29.16 50.61 -24.82
C GLU A 144 -27.96 49.97 -24.10
N THR A 145 -26.79 50.41 -24.58
CA THR A 145 -25.64 50.97 -23.85
C THR A 145 -25.83 51.31 -22.36
N THR A 146 -24.86 50.85 -21.54
CA THR A 146 -24.19 51.67 -20.50
C THR A 146 -22.74 51.17 -20.34
N GLU A 147 -21.76 51.89 -20.91
CA GLU A 147 -20.61 52.54 -20.25
C GLU A 147 -20.09 51.84 -18.99
N TYR A 148 -18.80 51.48 -18.87
CA TYR A 148 -17.71 52.45 -18.71
C TYR A 148 -16.35 51.96 -19.22
N LYS A 149 -15.61 52.92 -19.80
CA LYS A 149 -14.24 52.87 -20.31
C LYS A 149 -13.18 52.67 -19.21
N MET A 150 -12.08 52.00 -19.56
CA MET A 150 -10.75 52.54 -19.25
C MET A 150 -9.85 52.45 -20.48
N ASN A 151 -9.19 53.58 -20.74
CA ASN A 151 -8.42 53.95 -21.90
C ASN A 151 -6.93 53.64 -21.65
N GLY A 152 -6.17 53.35 -22.70
CA GLY A 152 -4.71 53.22 -22.58
C GLY A 152 -4.03 52.82 -23.89
N ASN A 153 -3.71 53.83 -24.71
CA ASN A 153 -2.73 53.93 -25.81
C ASN A 153 -1.91 52.66 -26.13
N GLY A 154 -1.79 52.19 -27.37
CA GLY A 154 -1.57 52.96 -28.59
C GLY A 154 -0.09 52.87 -28.99
N HIS A 155 0.27 51.89 -29.84
CA HIS A 155 1.24 52.10 -30.92
C HIS A 155 1.19 50.96 -31.94
N SER A 156 0.91 51.34 -33.18
CA SER A 156 1.07 50.52 -34.39
C SER A 156 2.53 50.54 -34.80
N LEU A 157 3.08 49.39 -35.20
CA LEU A 157 4.17 49.30 -36.18
C LEU A 157 4.03 47.99 -36.98
N LYS A 158 3.97 48.17 -38.30
CA LYS A 158 3.93 47.19 -39.38
C LYS A 158 5.33 46.59 -39.66
N GLN A 159 5.30 45.53 -40.49
CA GLN A 159 6.37 44.96 -41.33
C GLN A 159 7.35 44.02 -40.60
N GLN A 160 7.78 42.87 -41.15
CA GLN A 160 8.00 42.55 -42.57
C GLN A 160 8.11 41.02 -42.77
N ASN A 161 7.67 40.53 -43.93
CA ASN A 161 7.92 39.16 -44.44
C ASN A 161 9.34 39.05 -45.00
N GLY A 162 9.94 37.84 -44.97
CA GLY A 162 11.15 37.52 -45.75
C GLY A 162 11.75 36.11 -45.54
N HIS A 163 11.30 35.17 -46.37
CA HIS A 163 11.99 34.02 -47.01
C HIS A 163 12.81 32.93 -46.27
N ASP A 164 12.30 31.70 -46.43
CA ASP A 164 12.88 30.47 -47.00
C ASP A 164 14.28 29.97 -46.62
N SER A 165 14.31 28.72 -46.13
CA SER A 165 15.31 27.68 -46.45
C SER A 165 14.73 26.28 -46.17
N ALA A 166 14.98 25.36 -47.11
CA ALA A 166 14.25 24.11 -47.31
C ALA A 166 14.81 22.86 -46.58
N LEU A 167 13.86 21.95 -46.21
CA LEU A 167 13.89 20.46 -46.21
C LEU A 167 14.92 19.71 -45.31
N PRO A 168 14.69 18.44 -44.88
CA PRO A 168 13.87 17.42 -45.56
C PRO A 168 12.82 16.66 -44.75
N THR A 169 11.82 16.25 -45.53
CA THR A 169 10.87 15.14 -45.37
C THR A 169 11.49 13.88 -44.77
N THR A 170 10.86 13.34 -43.74
CA THR A 170 10.96 11.91 -43.40
C THR A 170 9.55 11.35 -43.39
N GLU A 171 9.34 10.39 -44.28
CA GLU A 171 8.11 9.68 -44.56
C GLU A 171 7.48 9.11 -43.28
N LYS A 172 6.30 9.62 -42.93
CA LYS A 172 5.42 8.98 -41.96
C LYS A 172 4.66 7.88 -42.68
N ASN A 173 5.01 6.64 -42.35
CA ASN A 173 4.23 5.44 -42.65
C ASN A 173 2.75 5.66 -42.33
N LEU A 174 1.94 5.68 -43.39
CA LEU A 174 0.49 5.56 -43.36
C LEU A 174 0.11 4.17 -42.82
N ALA A 175 -0.19 4.06 -41.53
CA ALA A 175 -0.98 2.95 -40.98
C ALA A 175 -1.51 3.15 -39.54
N ASP A 176 -1.10 4.18 -38.79
CA ASP A 176 -1.43 4.32 -37.35
C ASP A 176 -2.28 5.55 -36.97
N THR A 177 -2.82 6.30 -37.94
CA THR A 177 -3.45 7.61 -37.72
C THR A 177 -4.99 7.59 -37.75
N LYS A 178 -5.63 6.74 -36.94
CA LYS A 178 -7.07 6.88 -36.68
C LYS A 178 -7.50 7.02 -35.21
N ASP A 179 -6.57 6.95 -34.25
CA ASP A 179 -6.92 7.09 -32.81
C ASP A 179 -6.06 8.11 -32.04
N SER A 180 -5.17 8.85 -32.70
CA SER A 180 -4.08 9.60 -32.03
C SER A 180 -4.30 11.10 -31.79
N ASN A 181 -5.45 11.69 -32.17
CA ASN A 181 -5.66 13.15 -32.05
C ASN A 181 -6.83 13.58 -31.15
N ALA A 182 -7.42 12.68 -30.34
CA ALA A 182 -8.32 13.13 -29.27
C ALA A 182 -7.47 13.65 -28.11
N GLU A 183 -7.28 14.96 -28.03
CA GLU A 183 -6.65 15.59 -26.88
C GLU A 183 -7.53 15.34 -25.63
N TRP A 184 -6.97 14.66 -24.64
CA TRP A 184 -7.68 14.33 -23.40
C TRP A 184 -7.59 15.51 -22.42
N GLU A 185 -8.71 15.89 -21.81
CA GLU A 185 -8.77 16.84 -20.72
C GLU A 185 -8.93 16.08 -19.40
N TYR A 186 -8.11 16.41 -18.40
CA TYR A 186 -8.20 15.87 -17.05
C TYR A 186 -8.98 16.84 -16.15
N PHE A 187 -9.88 16.31 -15.32
CA PHE A 187 -10.68 17.11 -14.39
C PHE A 187 -10.87 16.38 -13.06
N TRP A 188 -11.20 17.14 -12.02
CA TRP A 188 -11.62 16.59 -10.73
C TRP A 188 -13.08 16.16 -10.79
N GLN A 189 -13.33 14.85 -10.79
CA GLN A 189 -14.66 14.26 -10.71
C GLN A 189 -15.12 14.20 -9.23
N PRO A 190 -16.16 14.96 -8.84
CA PRO A 190 -16.80 14.82 -7.54
C PRO A 190 -17.66 13.54 -7.47
N TYR A 191 -18.36 13.36 -6.35
CA TYR A 191 -19.29 12.24 -6.21
C TYR A 191 -20.36 12.27 -7.34
N PRO A 192 -20.43 11.23 -8.19
CA PRO A 192 -21.32 11.25 -9.36
C PRO A 192 -22.80 11.10 -9.00
N ASP A 193 -23.70 11.60 -9.83
CA ASP A 193 -25.14 11.40 -9.67
C ASP A 193 -25.60 10.06 -10.27
N VAL A 194 -24.96 9.64 -11.37
CA VAL A 194 -25.29 8.40 -12.09
C VAL A 194 -24.81 7.17 -11.32
N PHE A 195 -25.70 6.20 -11.06
CA PHE A 195 -25.40 5.03 -10.23
C PHE A 195 -24.19 4.21 -10.70
N ARG A 196 -24.07 3.96 -12.02
CA ARG A 196 -22.94 3.20 -12.57
C ARG A 196 -21.60 3.91 -12.33
N GLU A 197 -21.58 5.23 -12.46
CA GLU A 197 -20.40 6.03 -12.18
C GLU A 197 -20.08 6.06 -10.69
N ARG A 198 -21.11 6.15 -9.83
CA ARG A 198 -20.96 5.99 -8.37
C ARG A 198 -20.32 4.67 -8.01
N LEU A 199 -20.71 3.56 -8.61
CA LEU A 199 -20.10 2.26 -8.33
C LEU A 199 -18.60 2.25 -8.63
N VAL A 200 -18.20 2.74 -9.81
CA VAL A 200 -16.78 2.81 -10.18
C VAL A 200 -16.03 3.80 -9.27
N TRP A 201 -16.66 4.91 -8.89
CA TRP A 201 -16.10 5.91 -7.99
C TRP A 201 -15.89 5.35 -6.57
N VAL A 202 -16.86 4.64 -6.02
CA VAL A 202 -16.82 4.04 -4.67
C VAL A 202 -15.81 2.90 -4.61
N LEU A 203 -15.78 2.02 -5.62
CA LEU A 203 -14.79 0.94 -5.66
C LEU A 203 -13.37 1.52 -5.74
N ASP A 204 -13.15 2.51 -6.61
CA ASP A 204 -11.86 3.19 -6.72
C ASP A 204 -11.46 3.88 -5.40
N LEU A 205 -12.39 4.53 -4.70
CA LEU A 205 -12.14 5.13 -3.38
C LEU A 205 -11.66 4.08 -2.37
N ILE A 206 -12.38 2.96 -2.28
CA ILE A 206 -12.12 1.91 -1.28
C ILE A 206 -10.75 1.25 -1.50
N PHE A 207 -10.32 1.07 -2.74
CA PHE A 207 -9.04 0.43 -3.07
C PHE A 207 -7.87 1.42 -3.26
N SER A 208 -8.11 2.73 -3.16
CA SER A 208 -7.08 3.78 -3.31
C SER A 208 -6.37 4.13 -2.00
N PHE A 209 -5.69 3.16 -1.37
CA PHE A 209 -5.08 3.35 -0.03
C PHE A 209 -4.05 4.51 0.05
N ARG A 210 -3.30 4.75 -1.02
CA ARG A 210 -2.35 5.89 -1.10
C ARG A 210 -2.98 7.17 -1.65
N GLY A 211 -4.24 7.12 -2.10
CA GLY A 211 -4.97 8.25 -2.67
C GLY A 211 -4.33 8.85 -3.93
N ARG A 212 -3.51 8.11 -4.69
CA ARG A 212 -2.93 8.64 -5.93
C ARG A 212 -4.08 8.91 -6.92
N GLY A 213 -4.13 10.12 -7.47
CA GLY A 213 -5.25 10.54 -8.31
C GLY A 213 -6.50 10.97 -7.52
N TRP A 214 -6.38 11.15 -6.21
CA TRP A 214 -7.43 11.68 -5.34
C TRP A 214 -6.93 12.90 -4.58
N ASN A 215 -7.82 13.80 -4.17
CA ASN A 215 -7.47 14.97 -3.36
C ASN A 215 -6.99 14.64 -1.93
N PHE A 216 -7.22 13.43 -1.45
CA PHE A 216 -6.66 12.92 -0.18
C PHE A 216 -5.30 12.23 -0.35
N SER A 217 -4.66 12.36 -1.54
CA SER A 217 -3.34 11.79 -1.83
C SER A 217 -2.35 12.05 -0.70
N ILE A 218 -1.66 11.00 -0.25
CA ILE A 218 -0.71 11.13 0.85
C ILE A 218 0.47 12.06 0.46
N PRO A 219 1.01 12.87 1.38
CA PRO A 219 2.08 13.84 1.06
C PRO A 219 3.39 13.24 0.55
N THR A 220 3.58 11.94 0.75
CA THR A 220 4.77 11.20 0.29
C THR A 220 4.67 10.75 -1.17
N ASN A 221 3.50 10.89 -1.80
CA ASN A 221 3.38 10.67 -3.23
C ASN A 221 4.13 11.78 -4.01
N PRO A 222 4.71 11.49 -5.19
CA PRO A 222 5.28 12.51 -6.06
C PRO A 222 4.26 13.56 -6.51
N ALA A 223 4.70 14.62 -7.20
CA ALA A 223 3.74 15.50 -7.88
C ALA A 223 3.01 14.72 -9.01
N LEU A 224 1.88 15.27 -9.48
CA LEU A 224 1.25 14.79 -10.70
C LEU A 224 2.14 15.14 -11.91
N PRO A 225 2.07 14.38 -13.02
CA PRO A 225 2.73 14.77 -14.27
C PRO A 225 2.27 16.17 -14.72
N GLU A 226 3.15 16.90 -15.40
CA GLU A 226 2.91 18.31 -15.75
C GLU A 226 1.67 18.48 -16.62
N TYR A 227 1.47 17.60 -17.61
CA TYR A 227 0.30 17.63 -18.49
C TYR A 227 -1.04 17.40 -17.74
N VAL A 228 -1.01 16.60 -16.66
CA VAL A 228 -2.18 16.37 -15.80
C VAL A 228 -2.42 17.59 -14.91
N ALA A 229 -1.37 18.07 -14.24
CA ALA A 229 -1.43 19.23 -13.35
C ALA A 229 -1.90 20.49 -14.09
N ALA A 230 -1.37 20.74 -15.30
CA ALA A 230 -1.77 21.85 -16.15
C ALA A 230 -3.25 21.77 -16.55
N SER A 231 -3.75 20.57 -16.89
CA SER A 231 -5.17 20.36 -17.20
C SER A 231 -6.08 20.64 -16.00
N LEU A 232 -5.59 20.44 -14.77
CA LEU A 232 -6.31 20.70 -13.53
C LEU A 232 -6.20 22.17 -13.04
N GLY A 233 -5.46 23.02 -13.76
CA GLY A 233 -5.19 24.41 -13.35
C GLY A 233 -4.24 24.53 -12.15
N GLU A 234 -3.47 23.48 -11.83
CA GLU A 234 -2.47 23.52 -10.77
C GLU A 234 -1.21 24.27 -11.23
N THR A 235 -0.60 25.05 -10.33
CA THR A 235 0.62 25.81 -10.64
C THR A 235 1.76 24.86 -10.98
N VAL A 236 2.13 24.81 -12.25
CA VAL A 236 3.26 24.05 -12.74
C VAL A 236 4.56 24.72 -12.27
N SER A 237 5.42 23.97 -11.58
CA SER A 237 6.78 24.43 -11.30
C SER A 237 7.51 24.59 -12.63
N GLY A 238 8.13 25.75 -12.86
CA GLY A 238 8.63 26.21 -14.17
C GLY A 238 9.43 25.21 -15.02
N PRO A 239 9.67 25.55 -16.30
CA PRO A 239 10.08 24.61 -17.33
C PRO A 239 11.36 23.84 -16.96
N GLY A 240 11.28 22.50 -16.99
CA GLY A 240 12.47 21.63 -17.07
C GLY A 240 12.70 20.61 -15.96
N LYS A 241 11.85 20.48 -14.94
CA LYS A 241 11.93 19.35 -13.99
C LYS A 241 10.55 18.85 -13.59
N GLU A 242 10.00 17.89 -14.34
CA GLU A 242 8.92 17.05 -13.82
C GLU A 242 9.41 16.33 -12.55
N VAL A 243 8.93 16.74 -11.38
CA VAL A 243 9.32 16.14 -10.09
C VAL A 243 8.52 14.85 -9.87
N LEU A 244 8.85 13.82 -10.65
CA LEU A 244 8.30 12.46 -10.52
C LEU A 244 8.85 11.71 -9.31
N THR A 245 9.73 12.34 -8.54
CA THR A 245 10.29 11.81 -7.30
C THR A 245 9.92 12.71 -6.14
N SER A 246 9.20 12.16 -5.16
CA SER A 246 8.86 12.86 -3.92
C SER A 246 10.10 13.23 -3.10
N ARG A 247 9.94 14.12 -2.11
CA ARG A 247 10.99 14.45 -1.12
C ARG A 247 11.49 13.23 -0.33
N THR A 248 10.68 12.19 -0.22
CA THR A 248 11.02 10.93 0.44
C THR A 248 11.63 9.90 -0.51
N GLY A 249 11.79 10.22 -1.79
CA GLY A 249 12.42 9.34 -2.79
C GLY A 249 11.50 8.32 -3.44
N ILE A 250 10.21 8.33 -3.12
CA ILE A 250 9.19 7.58 -3.87
C ILE A 250 9.13 8.14 -5.29
N LYS A 251 9.09 7.26 -6.30
CA LYS A 251 9.07 7.64 -7.73
C LYS A 251 7.79 7.19 -8.42
N CYS A 252 7.36 7.94 -9.43
CA CYS A 252 6.34 7.55 -10.41
C CYS A 252 6.97 7.40 -11.80
N PHE A 253 6.17 6.89 -12.75
CA PHE A 253 6.63 6.56 -14.09
C PHE A 253 5.84 7.36 -15.13
N GLN A 254 6.51 7.92 -16.14
CA GLN A 254 5.85 8.64 -17.23
C GLN A 254 5.23 7.68 -18.23
N THR A 255 5.96 6.60 -18.54
CA THR A 255 5.60 5.67 -19.60
C THR A 255 5.39 4.25 -19.09
N ARG A 256 4.53 3.49 -19.77
CA ARG A 256 4.35 2.06 -19.48
C ARG A 256 5.64 1.26 -19.70
N LYS A 257 6.51 1.70 -20.60
CA LYS A 257 7.84 1.09 -20.83
C LYS A 257 8.79 1.29 -19.66
N GLU A 258 8.79 2.47 -19.04
CA GLU A 258 9.55 2.71 -17.80
C GLU A 258 9.02 1.88 -16.64
N LEU A 259 7.69 1.88 -16.45
CA LEU A 259 7.04 1.07 -15.45
C LEU A 259 7.37 -0.41 -15.65
N ALA A 260 7.23 -0.95 -16.86
CA ALA A 260 7.54 -2.33 -17.19
C ALA A 260 8.98 -2.72 -16.86
N ARG A 261 9.96 -1.90 -17.28
CA ARG A 261 11.37 -2.13 -16.95
C ARG A 261 11.61 -2.20 -15.45
N TYR A 262 10.94 -1.34 -14.68
CA TYR A 262 11.05 -1.36 -13.23
C TYR A 262 10.34 -2.57 -12.60
N VAL A 263 9.05 -2.77 -12.88
CA VAL A 263 8.26 -3.78 -12.16
C VAL A 263 8.63 -5.20 -12.54
N ILE A 264 8.91 -5.49 -13.82
CA ILE A 264 9.24 -6.85 -14.27
C ILE A 264 10.61 -7.26 -13.71
N SER A 265 11.63 -6.40 -13.84
CA SER A 265 12.96 -6.70 -13.31
C SER A 265 12.95 -6.89 -11.79
N ARG A 266 12.22 -6.03 -11.06
CA ARG A 266 12.08 -6.15 -9.61
C ARG A 266 11.26 -7.36 -9.20
N PHE A 267 10.22 -7.71 -9.96
CA PHE A 267 9.42 -8.90 -9.69
C PHE A 267 10.24 -10.18 -9.80
N ILE A 268 11.02 -10.32 -10.88
CA ILE A 268 11.95 -11.45 -11.08
C ILE A 268 12.99 -11.48 -9.96
N LEU A 269 13.61 -10.34 -9.64
CA LEU A 269 14.59 -10.26 -8.56
C LEU A 269 13.98 -10.65 -7.20
N CYS A 270 12.79 -10.16 -6.89
CA CYS A 270 12.10 -10.50 -5.64
C CYS A 270 11.76 -11.99 -5.58
N TYR A 271 11.33 -12.58 -6.69
CA TYR A 271 11.07 -14.01 -6.81
C TYR A 271 12.32 -14.83 -6.43
N LEU A 272 13.47 -14.51 -7.05
CA LEU A 272 14.73 -15.21 -6.79
C LEU A 272 15.21 -15.02 -5.34
N ILE A 273 15.11 -13.81 -4.79
CA ILE A 273 15.47 -13.54 -3.40
C ILE A 273 14.57 -14.33 -2.43
N LEU A 274 13.26 -14.41 -2.71
CA LEU A 274 12.34 -15.20 -1.89
C LEU A 274 12.68 -16.69 -1.93
N ASP A 275 13.06 -17.22 -3.10
CA ASP A 275 13.50 -18.61 -3.22
C ASP A 275 14.76 -18.91 -2.39
N VAL A 276 15.76 -18.02 -2.45
CA VAL A 276 16.98 -18.10 -1.62
C VAL A 276 16.65 -18.00 -0.12
N CYS A 277 15.77 -17.07 0.26
CA CYS A 277 15.35 -16.94 1.66
C CYS A 277 14.61 -18.20 2.12
N LYS A 278 13.80 -18.80 1.24
CA LYS A 278 13.08 -20.05 1.55
C LYS A 278 14.01 -21.22 1.78
N PHE A 279 15.10 -21.33 1.02
CA PHE A 279 16.13 -22.31 1.32
C PHE A 279 16.57 -22.22 2.80
N GLN A 280 16.94 -21.04 3.30
CA GLN A 280 17.33 -20.87 4.71
C GLN A 280 16.18 -21.19 5.69
N ILE A 281 14.96 -20.71 5.40
CA ILE A 281 13.78 -20.88 6.26
C ILE A 281 13.42 -22.35 6.46
N ILE A 282 13.53 -23.16 5.41
CA ILE A 282 13.16 -24.57 5.39
C ILE A 282 14.10 -25.39 6.28
N HIS A 283 15.40 -25.14 6.15
CA HIS A 283 16.43 -25.96 6.80
C HIS A 283 16.66 -25.61 8.26
N ASP A 284 16.33 -24.38 8.68
CA ASP A 284 16.57 -23.93 10.05
C ASP A 284 15.28 -24.05 10.91
N PRO A 285 15.30 -24.81 12.02
CA PRO A 285 14.12 -25.04 12.86
C PRO A 285 13.62 -23.79 13.60
N PHE A 286 14.45 -22.75 13.71
CA PHE A 286 14.02 -21.47 14.30
C PHE A 286 12.79 -20.90 13.60
N PHE A 287 12.73 -20.93 12.27
CA PHE A 287 11.67 -20.30 11.50
C PHE A 287 10.29 -20.98 11.64
N ARG A 288 10.28 -22.16 12.27
CA ARG A 288 9.09 -23.00 12.47
C ARG A 288 8.59 -23.00 13.91
N THR A 289 9.39 -22.46 14.84
CA THR A 289 9.16 -22.55 16.28
C THR A 289 9.31 -21.21 17.00
N GLY A 290 10.06 -20.27 16.42
CA GLY A 290 10.47 -19.04 17.08
C GLY A 290 11.52 -19.23 18.18
N ASN A 291 12.02 -20.45 18.39
CA ASN A 291 12.98 -20.72 19.44
C ASN A 291 14.43 -20.56 18.94
N GLU A 292 15.09 -19.47 19.36
CA GLU A 292 16.49 -19.19 19.00
C GLU A 292 17.49 -20.20 19.60
N SER A 293 17.11 -20.97 20.63
CA SER A 293 17.98 -21.95 21.29
C SER A 293 18.15 -23.26 20.49
N LEU A 294 17.37 -23.46 19.43
CA LEU A 294 17.46 -24.66 18.59
C LEU A 294 18.72 -24.63 17.71
N PRO A 295 19.34 -25.80 17.45
CA PRO A 295 20.55 -25.89 16.65
C PRO A 295 20.34 -25.32 15.25
N ALA A 296 21.39 -24.70 14.73
CA ALA A 296 21.43 -24.24 13.35
C ALA A 296 21.52 -25.44 12.39
N PRO A 297 21.16 -25.28 11.10
CA PRO A 297 21.39 -26.31 10.11
C PRO A 297 22.90 -26.60 9.95
N ALA A 298 23.24 -27.81 9.52
CA ALA A 298 24.63 -28.30 9.46
C ALA A 298 25.61 -27.36 8.71
N TYR A 299 25.15 -26.67 7.66
CA TYR A 299 25.98 -25.73 6.90
C TYR A 299 26.29 -24.42 7.66
N LEU A 300 25.67 -24.18 8.83
CA LEU A 300 25.93 -23.06 9.73
C LEU A 300 26.46 -23.51 11.10
N GLU A 301 26.62 -24.81 11.36
CA GLU A 301 26.92 -25.36 12.69
C GLU A 301 28.24 -24.84 13.28
N ASN A 302 29.23 -24.59 12.44
CA ASN A 302 30.55 -24.09 12.86
C ASN A 302 30.61 -22.58 13.07
N LEU A 303 29.52 -21.84 12.86
CA LEU A 303 29.50 -20.40 13.05
C LEU A 303 29.22 -20.03 14.52
N PRO A 304 29.78 -18.92 15.02
CA PRO A 304 29.45 -18.43 16.35
C PRO A 304 27.93 -18.18 16.51
N PRO A 305 27.33 -18.43 17.70
CA PRO A 305 25.89 -18.25 17.93
C PRO A 305 25.37 -16.87 17.53
N PHE A 306 26.16 -15.82 17.79
CA PHE A 306 25.83 -14.47 17.39
C PHE A 306 25.68 -14.30 15.86
N VAL A 307 26.52 -14.97 15.07
CA VAL A 307 26.44 -14.93 13.60
C VAL A 307 25.19 -15.66 13.11
N ILE A 308 24.88 -16.81 13.71
CA ILE A 308 23.65 -17.57 13.41
C ILE A 308 22.40 -16.72 13.68
N THR A 309 22.32 -16.08 14.85
CA THR A 309 21.20 -15.18 15.18
C THR A 309 21.10 -14.02 14.19
N ARG A 310 22.23 -13.45 13.75
CA ARG A 310 22.23 -12.41 12.71
C ARG A 310 21.72 -12.92 11.37
N ILE A 311 22.13 -14.11 10.95
CA ILE A 311 21.62 -14.74 9.71
C ILE A 311 20.10 -14.92 9.81
N ARG A 312 19.61 -15.56 10.88
CA ARG A 312 18.17 -15.79 11.12
C ARG A 312 17.36 -14.50 11.00
N ARG A 313 17.76 -13.45 11.74
CA ARG A 313 17.06 -12.17 11.76
C ARG A 313 17.13 -11.45 10.40
N ASN A 314 18.29 -11.42 9.75
CA ASN A 314 18.44 -10.79 8.44
C ASN A 314 17.64 -11.52 7.35
N THR A 315 17.60 -12.85 7.38
CA THR A 315 16.76 -13.65 6.47
C THR A 315 15.29 -13.30 6.65
N LEU A 316 14.80 -13.13 7.88
CA LEU A 316 13.42 -12.72 8.12
C LEU A 316 13.12 -11.30 7.61
N VAL A 317 13.99 -10.33 7.92
CA VAL A 317 13.81 -8.95 7.41
C VAL A 317 13.80 -8.93 5.89
N LEU A 318 14.76 -9.61 5.26
CA LEU A 318 14.87 -9.68 3.81
C LEU A 318 13.64 -10.37 3.20
N SER A 319 13.19 -11.48 3.77
CA SER A 319 11.98 -12.18 3.34
C SER A 319 10.75 -11.28 3.43
N LEU A 320 10.57 -10.56 4.54
CA LEU A 320 9.42 -9.69 4.77
C LEU A 320 9.39 -8.52 3.78
N VAL A 321 10.50 -7.79 3.66
CA VAL A 321 10.61 -6.64 2.74
C VAL A 321 10.43 -7.10 1.30
N THR A 322 11.06 -8.20 0.90
CA THR A 322 10.92 -8.74 -0.45
C THR A 322 9.50 -9.25 -0.72
N PHE A 323 8.85 -9.89 0.26
CA PHE A 323 7.46 -10.35 0.14
C PHE A 323 6.49 -9.19 -0.08
N ILE A 324 6.60 -8.12 0.72
CA ILE A 324 5.78 -6.91 0.56
C ILE A 324 6.02 -6.30 -0.83
N GLN A 325 7.28 -6.18 -1.25
CA GLN A 325 7.63 -5.65 -2.56
C GLN A 325 7.05 -6.52 -3.69
N PHE A 326 7.18 -7.84 -3.60
CA PHE A 326 6.68 -8.79 -4.59
C PHE A 326 5.17 -8.62 -4.83
N HIS A 327 4.38 -8.56 -3.75
CA HIS A 327 2.93 -8.39 -3.84
C HIS A 327 2.53 -6.98 -4.30
N ALA A 328 3.24 -5.94 -3.84
CA ALA A 328 2.99 -4.58 -4.28
C ALA A 328 3.22 -4.39 -5.79
N LEU A 329 4.10 -5.18 -6.42
CA LEU A 329 4.36 -5.14 -7.86
C LEU A 329 3.26 -5.82 -8.69
N LEU A 330 2.49 -6.76 -8.12
CA LEU A 330 1.40 -7.42 -8.84
C LEU A 330 0.34 -6.41 -9.30
N VAL A 331 0.06 -5.38 -8.49
CA VAL A 331 -0.96 -4.36 -8.80
C VAL A 331 -0.64 -3.60 -10.11
N PRO A 332 0.53 -2.93 -10.27
CA PRO A 332 0.87 -2.27 -11.53
C PRO A 332 1.06 -3.25 -12.71
N ILE A 333 1.50 -4.48 -12.45
CA ILE A 333 1.61 -5.52 -13.50
C ILE A 333 0.21 -5.81 -14.07
N VAL A 334 -0.77 -6.09 -13.23
CA VAL A 334 -2.14 -6.40 -13.67
C VAL A 334 -2.81 -5.16 -14.24
N ALA A 335 -2.87 -4.07 -13.48
CA ALA A 335 -3.69 -2.93 -13.83
C ALA A 335 -3.07 -2.07 -14.95
N SER A 336 -1.77 -1.79 -14.93
CA SER A 336 -1.13 -0.96 -15.96
C SER A 336 -0.55 -1.76 -17.13
N LEU A 337 0.10 -2.90 -16.89
CA LEU A 337 0.76 -3.65 -17.98
C LEU A 337 -0.19 -4.62 -18.70
N LEU A 338 -0.99 -5.39 -17.96
CA LEU A 338 -1.89 -6.39 -18.55
C LEU A 338 -3.19 -5.75 -19.07
N LEU A 339 -3.92 -5.02 -18.24
CA LEU A 339 -5.20 -4.41 -18.61
C LEU A 339 -5.02 -3.04 -19.30
N GLY A 340 -4.18 -2.18 -18.71
CA GLY A 340 -3.77 -0.90 -19.26
C GLY A 340 -4.88 0.15 -19.41
N PRO A 341 -4.55 1.34 -19.94
CA PRO A 341 -5.48 2.47 -19.97
C PRO A 341 -6.69 2.33 -20.89
N ARG A 342 -6.65 1.36 -21.81
CA ARG A 342 -7.77 1.06 -22.70
C ARG A 342 -8.93 0.38 -21.96
N VAL A 343 -8.62 -0.47 -20.97
CA VAL A 343 -9.62 -1.20 -20.18
C VAL A 343 -9.94 -0.44 -18.89
N LEU A 344 -8.93 0.09 -18.21
CA LEU A 344 -9.08 0.71 -16.88
C LEU A 344 -9.09 2.25 -16.89
N GLY A 345 -9.07 2.88 -18.07
CA GLY A 345 -8.98 4.34 -18.17
C GLY A 345 -7.72 4.88 -17.47
N ILE A 346 -7.87 5.93 -16.67
CA ILE A 346 -6.74 6.50 -15.91
C ILE A 346 -6.09 5.48 -14.96
N ARG A 347 -6.84 4.49 -14.46
CA ARG A 347 -6.29 3.53 -13.49
C ARG A 347 -5.31 2.58 -14.15
N GLY A 348 -5.29 2.49 -15.49
CA GLY A 348 -4.25 1.79 -16.23
C GLY A 348 -2.99 2.63 -16.51
N GLU A 349 -2.99 3.93 -16.20
CA GLU A 349 -1.88 4.84 -16.51
C GLU A 349 -0.67 4.60 -15.58
N PRO A 350 0.56 4.71 -16.11
CA PRO A 350 1.77 4.39 -15.35
C PRO A 350 2.02 5.35 -14.18
N TRP A 351 1.59 6.61 -14.28
CA TRP A 351 1.79 7.64 -13.25
C TRP A 351 0.90 7.46 -12.00
N MET A 352 -0.13 6.59 -12.10
CA MET A 352 -0.95 6.17 -10.96
C MET A 352 -0.18 5.23 -10.02
N TYR A 353 0.94 4.68 -10.47
CA TYR A 353 1.75 3.74 -9.70
C TYR A 353 3.02 4.40 -9.21
N ALA A 354 3.28 4.24 -7.92
CA ALA A 354 4.45 4.77 -7.25
C ALA A 354 5.29 3.63 -6.67
N THR A 355 6.60 3.85 -6.52
CA THR A 355 7.47 2.86 -5.87
C THR A 355 7.01 2.58 -4.44
N THR A 356 7.18 1.34 -4.00
CA THR A 356 6.77 0.86 -2.68
C THR A 356 7.56 1.57 -1.58
N TRP A 357 8.89 1.56 -1.68
CA TRP A 357 9.79 2.12 -0.68
C TRP A 357 10.21 3.56 -1.00
N GLY A 358 10.54 4.32 0.04
CA GLY A 358 11.26 5.60 -0.07
C GLY A 358 12.76 5.40 -0.29
N CYS A 359 13.50 6.51 -0.35
CA CYS A 359 14.96 6.49 -0.46
C CYS A 359 15.58 6.06 0.87
N PRO A 360 16.52 5.09 0.87
CA PRO A 360 17.26 4.70 2.07
C PRO A 360 18.02 5.85 2.74
N SER A 361 18.37 6.91 2.00
CA SER A 361 19.00 8.11 2.58
C SER A 361 18.15 8.73 3.69
N THR A 362 16.83 8.59 3.65
CA THR A 362 15.94 9.11 4.70
C THR A 362 16.22 8.49 6.07
N ILE A 363 16.70 7.24 6.13
CA ILE A 363 17.14 6.59 7.37
C ILE A 363 18.43 7.22 7.86
N LEU A 364 19.38 7.48 6.96
CA LEU A 364 20.63 8.16 7.29
C LEU A 364 20.37 9.60 7.78
N ASP A 365 19.42 10.29 7.16
CA ASP A 365 19.18 11.71 7.41
C ASP A 365 18.28 11.95 8.62
N LYS A 366 17.33 11.03 8.91
CA LYS A 366 16.29 11.20 9.94
C LYS A 366 16.18 10.03 10.93
N GLY A 367 17.08 9.05 10.86
CA GLY A 367 17.08 7.90 11.77
C GLY A 367 15.79 7.08 11.71
N LEU A 368 15.28 6.68 12.88
CA LEU A 368 14.13 5.81 13.01
C LEU A 368 12.82 6.49 12.55
N GLY A 369 12.72 7.82 12.74
CA GLY A 369 11.63 8.61 12.17
C GLY A 369 11.65 8.62 10.64
N GLY A 370 12.85 8.60 10.04
CA GLY A 370 13.04 8.40 8.60
C GLY A 370 12.64 7.02 8.13
N PHE A 371 13.01 5.98 8.89
CA PHE A 371 12.66 4.59 8.60
C PHE A 371 11.14 4.40 8.48
N TRP A 372 10.38 4.70 9.54
CA TRP A 372 8.93 4.49 9.56
C TRP A 372 8.15 5.56 8.79
N GLY A 373 8.55 6.82 8.93
CA GLY A 373 7.79 7.96 8.40
C GLY A 373 8.08 8.32 6.94
N SER A 374 9.10 7.73 6.32
CA SER A 374 9.51 8.06 4.93
C SER A 374 9.91 6.84 4.09
N TRP A 375 10.74 5.93 4.61
CA TRP A 375 11.25 4.79 3.84
C TRP A 375 10.26 3.62 3.74
N TRP A 376 9.63 3.25 4.86
CA TRP A 376 8.64 2.16 4.94
C TRP A 376 7.47 2.40 3.97
N HIS A 377 6.76 1.37 3.53
CA HIS A 377 5.94 1.37 2.30
C HIS A 377 4.79 2.40 2.16
N GLN A 378 4.45 3.16 3.21
CA GLN A 378 3.43 4.24 3.24
C GLN A 378 2.00 3.87 2.79
N ILE A 379 1.70 2.59 2.48
CA ILE A 379 0.39 2.14 1.97
C ILE A 379 -0.75 2.53 2.92
N PHE A 380 -0.56 2.35 4.23
CA PHE A 380 -1.59 2.60 5.24
C PHE A 380 -1.64 4.03 5.77
N ARG A 381 -0.79 4.93 5.25
CA ARG A 381 -0.55 6.25 5.85
C ARG A 381 -1.81 7.09 5.96
N ALA A 382 -2.68 7.08 4.94
CA ALA A 382 -3.92 7.85 4.94
C ALA A 382 -4.77 7.52 6.19
N GLY A 383 -5.06 6.24 6.41
CA GLY A 383 -5.79 5.76 7.59
C GLY A 383 -5.09 6.08 8.91
N PHE A 384 -3.76 5.97 8.98
CA PHE A 384 -3.01 6.24 10.22
C PHE A 384 -3.02 7.72 10.60
N THR A 385 -3.04 8.61 9.60
CA THR A 385 -3.05 10.07 9.84
C THR A 385 -4.46 10.65 10.01
N ALA A 386 -5.51 9.95 9.55
CA ALA A 386 -6.88 10.46 9.54
C ALA A 386 -7.40 10.95 10.91
N PRO A 387 -7.19 10.23 12.03
CA PRO A 387 -7.63 10.73 13.35
C PRO A 387 -6.97 12.06 13.71
N THR A 388 -5.65 12.17 13.50
CA THR A 388 -4.91 13.39 13.85
C THR A 388 -5.30 14.57 12.97
N ASN A 389 -5.47 14.33 11.67
CA ASN A 389 -5.95 15.34 10.73
C ASN A 389 -7.35 15.83 11.12
N TYR A 390 -8.23 14.93 11.56
CA TYR A 390 -9.56 15.28 12.05
C TYR A 390 -9.49 16.20 13.27
N LEU A 391 -8.67 15.86 14.28
CA LEU A 391 -8.49 16.69 15.48
C LEU A 391 -7.98 18.09 15.14
N ILE A 392 -7.03 18.20 14.19
CA ILE A 392 -6.52 19.47 13.70
C ILE A 392 -7.62 20.28 12.99
N ARG A 393 -8.39 19.66 12.08
CA ARG A 393 -9.51 20.32 11.38
C ARG A 393 -10.60 20.80 12.33
N LYS A 394 -10.81 20.11 13.46
CA LYS A 394 -11.74 20.53 14.50
C LYS A 394 -11.20 21.63 15.43
N GLY A 395 -9.94 22.03 15.27
CA GLY A 395 -9.28 23.01 16.13
C GLY A 395 -8.94 22.48 17.52
N TRP A 396 -9.03 21.17 17.75
CA TRP A 396 -8.66 20.53 19.03
C TRP A 396 -7.16 20.31 19.15
N LEU A 397 -6.44 20.33 18.02
CA LEU A 397 -4.99 20.29 17.97
C LEU A 397 -4.45 21.41 17.05
N PRO A 398 -3.31 22.04 17.38
CA PRO A 398 -2.69 23.04 16.52
C PRO A 398 -2.15 22.41 15.23
N SER A 399 -2.27 23.06 14.08
CA SER A 399 -1.81 22.49 12.80
C SER A 399 -0.31 22.20 12.75
N ASN A 400 0.52 23.00 13.43
CA ASN A 400 1.98 22.93 13.36
C ASN A 400 2.66 22.82 14.74
N GLY A 401 2.05 22.11 15.70
CA GLY A 401 2.58 21.95 17.05
C GLY A 401 3.27 20.61 17.31
N ILE A 402 4.17 20.60 18.31
CA ILE A 402 4.78 19.37 18.86
C ILE A 402 3.69 18.41 19.36
N ALA A 403 2.63 18.94 19.99
CA ALA A 403 1.49 18.14 20.46
C ALA A 403 0.88 17.30 19.32
N SER A 404 0.64 17.90 18.16
CA SER A 404 0.06 17.22 16.99
C SER A 404 0.99 16.17 16.41
N GLN A 405 2.30 16.42 16.44
CA GLN A 405 3.30 15.43 16.02
C GLN A 405 3.31 14.23 16.98
N LEU A 406 3.31 14.46 18.30
CA LEU A 406 3.30 13.39 19.30
C LEU A 406 2.02 12.56 19.23
N VAL A 407 0.84 13.21 19.16
CA VAL A 407 -0.44 12.51 18.99
C VAL A 407 -0.45 11.72 17.69
N GLY A 408 0.00 12.31 16.59
CA GLY A 408 0.08 11.65 15.29
C GLY A 408 0.94 10.39 15.29
N ILE A 409 2.14 10.47 15.88
CA ILE A 409 3.05 9.34 15.98
C ILE A 409 2.48 8.26 16.92
N ALA A 410 1.91 8.65 18.06
CA ALA A 410 1.31 7.71 19.01
C ALA A 410 0.13 6.95 18.39
N VAL A 411 -0.80 7.66 17.76
CA VAL A 411 -1.95 7.04 17.07
C VAL A 411 -1.48 6.10 15.97
N ALA A 412 -0.50 6.50 15.16
CA ALA A 412 0.02 5.65 14.07
C ALA A 412 0.62 4.34 14.60
N PHE A 413 1.44 4.39 15.66
CA PHE A 413 2.05 3.17 16.23
C PHE A 413 1.05 2.30 17.01
N ILE A 414 0.03 2.89 17.65
CA ILE A 414 -1.05 2.13 18.28
C ILE A 414 -1.86 1.38 17.22
N ILE A 415 -2.25 2.06 16.13
CA ILE A 415 -2.99 1.43 15.04
C ILE A 415 -2.14 0.32 14.39
N SER A 416 -0.87 0.61 14.11
CA SER A 416 0.05 -0.39 13.54
C SER A 416 0.22 -1.60 14.46
N GLY A 417 0.41 -1.37 15.77
CA GLY A 417 0.49 -2.43 16.77
C GLY A 417 -0.77 -3.27 16.84
N ALA A 418 -1.95 -2.64 16.82
CA ALA A 418 -3.24 -3.34 16.81
C ALA A 418 -3.40 -4.22 15.55
N MET A 419 -3.02 -3.72 14.38
CA MET A 419 -3.06 -4.51 13.13
C MET A 419 -2.20 -5.76 13.18
N HIS A 420 -0.98 -5.67 13.72
CA HIS A 420 -0.10 -6.84 13.83
C HIS A 420 -0.49 -7.77 14.98
N THR A 421 -1.12 -7.23 16.04
CA THR A 421 -1.73 -8.03 17.11
C THR A 421 -2.86 -8.90 16.56
N THR A 422 -3.75 -8.34 15.75
CA THR A 422 -4.84 -9.12 15.13
C THR A 422 -4.30 -10.14 14.12
N GLY A 423 -3.24 -9.81 13.39
CA GLY A 423 -2.52 -10.77 12.54
C GLY A 423 -1.99 -11.97 13.32
N SER A 424 -1.28 -11.73 14.42
CA SER A 424 -0.76 -12.79 15.29
C SER A 424 -1.89 -13.61 15.93
N PHE A 425 -2.96 -12.96 16.37
CA PHE A 425 -4.11 -13.62 16.99
C PHE A 425 -4.88 -14.56 16.05
N MET A 426 -4.89 -14.27 14.75
CA MET A 426 -5.61 -15.10 13.76
C MET A 426 -4.82 -16.33 13.31
N GLN A 427 -3.59 -16.54 13.77
CA GLN A 427 -2.81 -17.71 13.37
C GLN A 427 -3.38 -19.00 13.97
N VAL A 428 -3.15 -20.12 13.26
CA VAL A 428 -3.60 -21.45 13.68
C VAL A 428 -2.84 -21.93 14.92
N LEU A 429 -1.52 -21.75 14.90
CA LEU A 429 -0.64 -22.16 15.98
C LEU A 429 -0.62 -21.12 17.10
N PRO A 430 -0.36 -21.52 18.36
CA PRO A 430 -0.27 -20.60 19.49
C PRO A 430 0.77 -19.49 19.26
N THR A 431 0.35 -18.26 19.51
CA THR A 431 1.16 -17.04 19.38
C THR A 431 1.05 -16.17 20.64
N HIS A 432 1.79 -15.07 20.64
CA HIS A 432 1.87 -14.04 21.67
C HIS A 432 1.55 -12.66 21.06
N PRO A 433 0.26 -12.36 20.76
CA PRO A 433 -0.14 -11.11 20.12
C PRO A 433 0.31 -9.85 20.87
N GLU A 434 0.45 -9.92 22.19
CA GLU A 434 0.96 -8.83 23.03
C GLU A 434 2.38 -8.39 22.63
N ARG A 435 3.22 -9.32 22.16
CA ARG A 435 4.59 -9.01 21.73
C ARG A 435 4.60 -8.16 20.47
N GLN A 436 3.65 -8.37 19.56
CA GLN A 436 3.48 -7.54 18.37
C GLN A 436 3.11 -6.10 18.77
N LEU A 437 2.16 -5.94 19.69
CA LEU A 437 1.81 -4.63 20.22
C LEU A 437 3.03 -3.94 20.88
N THR A 438 3.73 -4.66 21.76
CA THR A 438 4.94 -4.14 22.42
C THR A 438 6.00 -3.71 21.42
N PHE A 439 6.24 -4.49 20.36
CA PHE A 439 7.20 -4.13 19.31
C PHE A 439 6.90 -2.75 18.71
N PHE A 440 5.65 -2.48 18.32
CA PHE A 440 5.28 -1.20 17.71
C PHE A 440 5.25 -0.04 18.71
N LEU A 441 4.81 -0.27 19.96
CA LEU A 441 4.87 0.76 21.00
C LEU A 441 6.32 1.13 21.38
N LEU A 442 7.25 0.19 21.33
CA LEU A 442 8.67 0.50 21.51
C LEU A 442 9.24 1.37 20.39
N GLN A 443 8.72 1.30 19.16
CA GLN A 443 9.13 2.20 18.08
C GLN A 443 8.70 3.64 18.35
N LEU A 444 7.51 3.85 18.93
CA LEU A 444 7.07 5.16 19.41
C LEU A 444 8.05 5.72 20.45
N VAL A 445 8.38 4.93 21.49
CA VAL A 445 9.33 5.33 22.53
C VAL A 445 10.68 5.71 21.91
N ALA A 446 11.18 4.90 20.99
CA ALA A 446 12.46 5.12 20.33
C ALA A 446 12.49 6.40 19.49
N VAL A 447 11.45 6.68 18.72
CA VAL A 447 11.34 7.91 17.94
C VAL A 447 11.30 9.12 18.87
N MET A 448 10.57 9.06 19.98
CA MET A 448 10.55 10.13 20.98
C MET A 448 11.93 10.32 21.63
N VAL A 449 12.57 9.25 22.08
CA VAL A 449 13.92 9.30 22.69
C VAL A 449 14.94 9.87 21.72
N GLN A 450 14.97 9.40 20.47
CA GLN A 450 15.88 9.92 19.45
C GLN A 450 15.63 11.40 19.19
N THR A 451 14.36 11.81 19.04
CA THR A 451 14.00 13.21 18.79
C THR A 451 14.40 14.11 19.95
N SER A 452 14.08 13.73 21.19
CA SER A 452 14.44 14.48 22.39
C SER A 452 15.94 14.56 22.60
N PHE A 453 16.67 13.46 22.37
CA PHE A 453 18.13 13.43 22.44
C PHE A 453 18.77 14.39 21.41
N CYS A 454 18.30 14.33 20.15
CA CYS A 454 18.77 15.22 19.10
C CYS A 454 18.43 16.69 19.39
N ALA A 455 17.28 16.97 19.99
CA ALA A 455 16.89 18.32 20.39
C ALA A 455 17.76 18.86 21.55
N ALA A 456 17.99 18.04 22.59
CA ALA A 456 18.77 18.42 23.76
C ALA A 456 20.25 18.66 23.42
N LEU A 457 20.83 17.83 22.55
CA LEU A 457 22.23 17.92 22.16
C LEU A 457 22.46 18.68 20.84
N ARG A 458 21.45 19.41 20.37
CA ARG A 458 21.48 20.13 19.09
C ARG A 458 22.73 20.99 18.89
N PRO A 459 23.19 21.81 19.86
CA PRO A 459 24.37 22.66 19.68
C PRO A 459 25.67 21.88 19.43
N TRP A 460 25.75 20.64 19.90
CA TRP A 460 26.93 19.78 19.71
C TRP A 460 26.80 18.95 18.44
N ILE A 461 25.62 18.37 18.20
CA ILE A 461 25.34 17.55 17.02
C ILE A 461 25.51 18.37 15.74
N GLU A 462 25.05 19.62 15.71
CA GLU A 462 25.16 20.48 14.52
C GLU A 462 26.62 20.79 14.14
N ARG A 463 27.56 20.72 15.08
CA ARG A 463 29.01 20.89 14.82
C ARG A 463 29.65 19.64 14.23
N LEU A 464 29.01 18.48 14.31
CA LEU A 464 29.55 17.22 13.79
C LEU A 464 29.45 17.19 12.26
N PRO A 465 30.45 16.60 11.57
CA PRO A 465 30.39 16.41 10.13
C PRO A 465 29.18 15.55 9.75
N VAL A 466 28.63 15.81 8.57
CA VAL A 466 27.38 15.17 8.08
C VAL A 466 27.48 13.64 8.12
N TRP A 467 28.62 13.07 7.71
CA TRP A 467 28.82 11.63 7.71
C TRP A 467 28.65 11.03 9.10
N LEU A 468 29.16 11.70 10.15
CA LEU A 468 29.10 11.20 11.53
C LEU A 468 27.66 11.22 12.05
N ARG A 469 26.90 12.29 11.76
CA ARG A 469 25.47 12.37 12.08
C ARG A 469 24.66 11.26 11.39
N ARG A 470 24.93 11.04 10.10
CA ARG A 470 24.26 10.01 9.29
C ARG A 470 24.59 8.60 9.76
N THR A 471 25.85 8.35 10.09
CA THR A 471 26.30 7.08 10.68
C THR A 471 25.64 6.86 12.04
N GLY A 472 25.56 7.88 12.89
CA GLY A 472 24.85 7.81 14.17
C GLY A 472 23.37 7.43 14.02
N ASN A 473 22.66 8.07 13.09
CA ASN A 473 21.28 7.73 12.75
C ASN A 473 21.13 6.28 12.26
N ALA A 474 22.02 5.84 11.37
CA ALA A 474 22.02 4.48 10.83
C ALA A 474 22.26 3.43 11.92
N ILE A 475 23.27 3.65 12.76
CA ILE A 475 23.64 2.74 13.86
C ILE A 475 22.50 2.67 14.88
N PHE A 476 21.96 3.82 15.32
CA PHE A 476 20.85 3.84 16.27
C PHE A 476 19.65 3.08 15.72
N THR A 477 19.25 3.35 14.47
CA THR A 477 18.12 2.68 13.82
C THR A 477 18.34 1.18 13.73
N TYR A 478 19.52 0.75 13.27
CA TYR A 478 19.86 -0.67 13.12
C TYR A 478 19.87 -1.38 14.47
N LEU A 479 20.58 -0.86 15.47
CA LEU A 479 20.69 -1.47 16.79
C LEU A 479 19.34 -1.55 17.50
N TRP A 480 18.53 -0.50 17.41
CA TRP A 480 17.20 -0.48 18.02
C TRP A 480 16.26 -1.52 17.39
N LEU A 481 16.18 -1.54 16.06
CA LEU A 481 15.36 -2.51 15.35
C LEU A 481 15.87 -3.94 15.58
N TYR A 482 17.18 -4.14 15.59
CA TYR A 482 17.79 -5.46 15.85
C TYR A 482 17.48 -5.98 17.26
N ALA A 483 17.49 -5.10 18.27
CA ALA A 483 17.19 -5.44 19.66
C ALA A 483 15.70 -5.72 19.89
N THR A 484 14.81 -4.97 19.25
CA THR A 484 13.36 -5.12 19.42
C THR A 484 12.75 -6.19 18.50
N CYS A 485 13.42 -6.54 17.40
CA CYS A 485 12.98 -7.50 16.39
C CYS A 485 12.43 -8.83 16.92
N PRO A 486 13.02 -9.48 17.94
CA PRO A 486 12.56 -10.78 18.42
C PRO A 486 11.11 -10.80 18.89
N LEU A 487 10.60 -9.68 19.40
CA LEU A 487 9.19 -9.53 19.78
C LEU A 487 8.25 -9.78 18.60
N PHE A 488 8.63 -9.31 17.42
CA PHE A 488 7.88 -9.46 16.18
C PHE A 488 8.17 -10.81 15.51
N MET A 489 9.46 -11.13 15.36
CA MET A 489 9.93 -12.25 14.54
C MET A 489 9.70 -13.61 15.16
N ASN A 490 9.98 -13.77 16.46
CA ASN A 490 9.83 -15.07 17.10
C ASN A 490 8.36 -15.46 17.18
N ASP A 491 7.48 -14.49 17.38
CA ASP A 491 6.04 -14.68 17.37
C ASP A 491 5.53 -15.14 15.99
N MET A 492 5.91 -14.46 14.91
CA MET A 492 5.55 -14.90 13.56
C MET A 492 6.11 -16.28 13.20
N SER A 493 7.30 -16.61 13.70
CA SER A 493 7.89 -17.94 13.52
C SER A 493 7.15 -19.02 14.31
N ALA A 494 6.75 -18.72 15.55
CA ALA A 494 5.94 -19.63 16.37
C ALA A 494 4.55 -19.87 15.75
N GLY A 495 3.94 -18.83 15.18
CA GLY A 495 2.67 -18.91 14.46
C GLY A 495 2.76 -19.61 13.10
N GLY A 496 3.96 -19.92 12.61
CA GLY A 496 4.17 -20.62 11.34
C GLY A 496 4.05 -19.72 10.10
N THR A 497 4.10 -18.39 10.23
CA THR A 497 3.95 -17.47 9.07
C THR A 497 4.96 -17.75 7.97
N TRP A 498 6.16 -18.18 8.34
CA TRP A 498 7.24 -18.46 7.39
C TRP A 498 7.11 -19.82 6.71
N LEU A 499 6.06 -20.59 6.98
CA LEU A 499 5.76 -21.84 6.27
C LEU A 499 5.09 -21.60 4.91
N TYR A 500 4.50 -20.43 4.70
CA TYR A 500 3.87 -20.02 3.44
C TYR A 500 4.83 -20.13 2.24
N GLU A 501 4.37 -20.63 1.09
CA GLU A 501 5.17 -20.76 -0.13
C GLU A 501 4.92 -19.58 -1.09
N PRO A 502 5.81 -18.56 -1.16
CA PRO A 502 5.56 -17.34 -1.93
C PRO A 502 5.75 -17.48 -3.43
N VAL A 503 6.47 -18.50 -3.86
CA VAL A 503 6.85 -18.74 -5.25
C VAL A 503 6.32 -20.09 -5.66
N MET A 504 5.74 -20.22 -6.85
CA MET A 504 5.11 -21.49 -7.30
C MET A 504 6.14 -22.54 -7.73
N VAL A 505 7.28 -22.08 -8.23
CA VAL A 505 8.39 -22.89 -8.73
C VAL A 505 9.68 -22.47 -8.03
N SER A 506 10.39 -23.42 -7.43
CA SER A 506 11.65 -23.17 -6.72
C SER A 506 12.85 -23.73 -7.48
N PRO A 507 13.66 -22.87 -8.13
CA PRO A 507 14.97 -23.25 -8.66
C PRO A 507 15.86 -23.97 -7.65
N PHE A 508 15.91 -23.52 -6.38
CA PHE A 508 16.73 -24.17 -5.36
C PHE A 508 16.26 -25.60 -5.05
N ARG A 509 14.95 -25.83 -4.97
CA ARG A 509 14.41 -27.20 -4.80
C ARG A 509 14.67 -28.07 -6.03
N TRP A 510 14.60 -27.49 -7.23
CA TRP A 510 14.95 -28.20 -8.47
C TRP A 510 16.41 -28.67 -8.47
N LEU A 511 17.32 -27.89 -7.87
CA LEU A 511 18.73 -28.27 -7.65
C LEU A 511 18.93 -29.28 -6.49
N GLY A 512 17.87 -29.81 -5.88
CA GLY A 512 17.95 -30.78 -4.80
C GLY A 512 18.19 -30.17 -3.41
N LEU A 513 18.12 -28.84 -3.27
CA LEU A 513 18.27 -28.14 -1.99
C LEU A 513 16.94 -28.00 -1.22
N GLY A 514 15.91 -28.73 -1.65
CA GLY A 514 14.59 -28.75 -1.04
C GLY A 514 14.47 -29.68 0.17
N PRO A 515 13.34 -29.61 0.89
CA PRO A 515 13.01 -30.60 1.91
C PRO A 515 12.75 -31.96 1.23
N ARG A 516 13.20 -33.04 1.88
CA ARG A 516 13.00 -34.41 1.35
C ARG A 516 11.51 -34.68 1.16
N GLY A 517 11.14 -35.23 -0.01
CA GLY A 517 9.75 -35.59 -0.35
C GLY A 517 8.93 -34.48 -1.02
N TYR A 518 9.47 -33.26 -1.17
CA TYR A 518 8.79 -32.18 -1.89
C TYR A 518 9.49 -31.83 -3.19
N GLY A 519 8.70 -31.63 -4.25
CA GLY A 519 9.19 -31.22 -5.56
C GLY A 519 9.52 -29.72 -5.66
N TRP A 520 10.03 -29.36 -6.83
CA TRP A 520 10.29 -27.99 -7.25
C TRP A 520 9.01 -27.18 -7.50
N TRP A 521 7.89 -27.86 -7.80
CA TRP A 521 6.54 -27.29 -7.75
C TRP A 521 6.10 -27.17 -6.29
N THR A 522 6.25 -25.99 -5.70
CA THR A 522 6.03 -25.74 -4.27
C THR A 522 4.55 -25.78 -3.91
N TRP A 523 3.66 -25.45 -4.84
CA TRP A 523 2.21 -25.42 -4.63
C TRP A 523 1.52 -26.78 -4.83
N ALA A 524 2.28 -27.87 -4.95
CA ALA A 524 1.75 -29.23 -5.13
C ALA A 524 0.73 -29.64 -4.05
N HIS A 525 0.83 -29.04 -2.88
CA HIS A 525 0.04 -29.35 -1.69
C HIS A 525 -0.96 -28.25 -1.33
N VAL A 526 -1.08 -27.19 -2.13
CA VAL A 526 -2.02 -26.11 -1.90
C VAL A 526 -3.38 -26.54 -2.45
N GLU A 527 -4.28 -26.90 -1.54
CA GLU A 527 -5.65 -27.30 -1.88
C GLU A 527 -6.55 -26.07 -1.73
N ILE A 528 -7.03 -25.55 -2.86
CA ILE A 528 -8.06 -24.50 -2.89
C ILE A 528 -9.33 -25.16 -3.38
N GLY A 529 -10.42 -25.00 -2.64
CA GLY A 529 -11.70 -25.59 -3.01
C GLY A 529 -12.89 -24.90 -2.39
N TRP A 530 -14.06 -25.46 -2.70
CA TRP A 530 -15.32 -25.00 -2.15
C TRP A 530 -15.55 -25.61 -0.77
N TYR A 531 -15.67 -24.76 0.24
CA TYR A 531 -16.12 -25.15 1.57
C TYR A 531 -17.64 -24.97 1.68
N GLN A 532 -18.34 -26.01 2.11
CA GLN A 532 -19.78 -25.98 2.35
C GLN A 532 -20.07 -25.82 3.85
N GLY A 533 -20.51 -24.63 4.25
CA GLY A 533 -21.03 -24.36 5.59
C GLY A 533 -22.49 -24.78 5.76
N LYS A 534 -23.03 -24.57 6.97
CA LYS A 534 -24.43 -24.88 7.27
C LYS A 534 -25.39 -23.95 6.54
N ASN A 535 -24.98 -22.70 6.35
CA ASN A 535 -25.74 -21.68 5.64
C ASN A 535 -24.95 -21.17 4.43
N TRP A 536 -25.63 -20.59 3.44
CA TRP A 536 -24.98 -20.08 2.23
C TRP A 536 -23.91 -19.00 2.52
N TRP A 537 -24.11 -18.18 3.55
CA TRP A 537 -23.13 -17.17 3.97
C TRP A 537 -21.90 -17.75 4.68
N GLU A 538 -21.91 -19.04 4.99
CA GLU A 538 -20.80 -19.80 5.55
C GLU A 538 -20.06 -20.65 4.50
N SER A 539 -20.52 -20.64 3.25
CA SER A 539 -19.94 -21.44 2.16
C SER A 539 -19.21 -20.57 1.13
N GLY A 540 -18.02 -20.97 0.69
CA GLY A 540 -17.20 -20.16 -0.20
C GLY A 540 -15.91 -20.85 -0.61
N ILE A 541 -15.05 -20.13 -1.33
CA ILE A 541 -13.76 -20.64 -1.79
C ILE A 541 -12.69 -20.33 -0.76
N GLY A 542 -11.90 -21.32 -0.37
CA GLY A 542 -10.78 -21.13 0.56
C GLY A 542 -9.76 -22.25 0.47
N GLY A 543 -8.73 -22.15 1.31
CA GLY A 543 -7.82 -23.27 1.56
C GLY A 543 -8.56 -24.39 2.29
N LEU A 544 -8.47 -25.60 1.74
CA LEU A 544 -9.04 -26.81 2.34
C LEU A 544 -7.99 -27.56 3.15
#